data_AF-A0A9W4XMQ4-F1
#
_entry.id   AF-A0A9W4XMQ4-F1
#
_cell.length_a   1.000
_cell.length_b   1.000
_cell.length_c   1.000
_cell.angle_alpha   90.00
_cell.angle_beta   90.00
_cell.angle_gamma   90.00
#
_symmetry.space_group_name_H-M   'P 1'
#
loop_
_entity.id
_entity.type
_entity.pdbx_description
1 polymer ?
#
loop_
_entity_poly.entity_id
_entity_poly.type
_entity_poly.pdbx_seq_one_letter_code
_entity_poly.pdbx_strand_id
1 'polypeptide(L)'
;MEITEDIVPLVITSIDLVAPPVLEAASRLEARVAALYSPAQRTIADSIDLESCLQLLYLVATSCVSSSLEEPLARFWRAMPHKYVLLLLHRNQPLAQMNLMLRILATSAMPNSLGPTGIHARDEAQDQAAVEAAVISRLTNLLGEAIEPIPDPQLPSPEPIAEGPIWKLRLRVLDVLTQFSMTAHGCARLASDHYCIGRLVKYLDHCVASLYARPLSPTQRDKVASINATMKLVHYVSSNGATPIKNKLKGVEHAYHVVLTRITFSDRLVLEEGIESQVIDMAHEILDENVGPEEGEQLLEVFPSANSA
;
A
#
# COMPACT_ATOMS: atom_id res chain seq x y z
N MET A 1 18.66 5.66 -25.19
CA MET A 1 17.70 6.45 -24.40
C MET A 1 18.46 7.07 -23.24
N GLU A 2 19.23 8.13 -23.50
CA GLU A 2 20.04 8.87 -22.50
C GLU A 2 19.15 9.69 -21.54
N ILE A 3 17.95 10.04 -21.99
CA ILE A 3 16.98 10.88 -21.29
C ILE A 3 16.62 10.38 -19.86
N THR A 4 16.53 9.06 -19.64
CA THR A 4 16.20 8.52 -18.31
C THR A 4 17.29 8.79 -17.28
N GLU A 5 18.54 8.74 -17.71
CA GLU A 5 19.70 8.97 -16.83
C GLU A 5 19.87 10.44 -16.48
N ASP A 6 19.32 11.36 -17.28
CA ASP A 6 19.33 12.79 -17.00
C ASP A 6 18.09 13.25 -16.22
N ILE A 7 16.90 12.74 -16.57
CA ILE A 7 15.64 13.18 -15.94
C ILE A 7 15.54 12.69 -14.49
N VAL A 8 15.94 11.45 -14.20
CA VAL A 8 15.76 10.88 -12.86
C VAL A 8 16.56 11.68 -11.82
N PRO A 9 17.87 11.97 -11.98
CA PRO A 9 18.62 12.82 -11.06
C PRO A 9 18.07 14.25 -10.92
N LEU A 10 17.57 14.83 -12.01
CA LEU A 10 16.98 16.16 -11.99
C LEU A 10 15.72 16.18 -11.11
N VAL A 11 14.81 15.24 -11.31
CA VAL A 11 13.59 15.11 -10.49
C VAL A 11 13.93 14.80 -9.04
N ILE A 12 14.95 13.97 -8.80
CA ILE A 12 15.45 13.68 -7.44
C ILE A 12 15.92 14.96 -6.75
N THR A 13 16.61 15.85 -7.45
CA THR A 13 17.05 17.13 -6.89
C THR A 13 15.85 17.99 -6.48
N SER A 14 14.79 18.02 -7.30
CA SER A 14 13.53 18.69 -6.94
C SER A 14 12.85 18.05 -5.72
N ILE A 15 12.84 16.72 -5.63
CA ILE A 15 12.30 16.00 -4.46
C ILE A 15 13.09 16.39 -3.20
N ASP A 16 14.42 16.43 -3.28
CA ASP A 16 15.32 16.69 -2.15
C ASP A 16 15.13 18.08 -1.53
N LEU A 17 14.65 19.06 -2.33
CA LEU A 17 14.39 20.42 -1.85
C LEU A 17 13.04 20.56 -1.13
N VAL A 18 12.07 19.67 -1.39
CA VAL A 18 10.67 19.84 -0.96
C VAL A 18 10.23 18.77 0.04
N ALA A 19 10.53 17.50 -0.21
CA ALA A 19 10.00 16.38 0.56
C ALA A 19 10.73 16.10 1.90
N PRO A 20 12.07 16.24 2.03
CA PRO A 20 12.77 16.01 3.29
C PRO A 20 12.33 16.91 4.45
N PRO A 21 12.12 18.23 4.26
CA PRO A 21 11.62 19.11 5.33
C PRO A 21 10.29 18.63 5.93
N VAL A 22 9.40 18.04 5.12
CA VAL A 22 8.15 17.45 5.60
C VAL A 22 8.41 16.26 6.51
N LEU A 23 9.35 15.38 6.14
CA LEU A 23 9.71 14.23 6.97
C LEU A 23 10.39 14.66 8.27
N GLU A 24 11.27 15.65 8.24
CA GLU A 24 11.93 16.16 9.45
C GLU A 24 10.92 16.71 10.46
N ALA A 25 9.94 17.47 9.96
CA ALA A 25 8.84 18.03 10.75
C ALA A 25 7.81 16.97 11.21
N ALA A 26 7.85 15.74 10.70
CA ALA A 26 6.93 14.66 11.10
C ALA A 26 7.02 14.31 12.60
N SER A 27 8.18 14.57 13.22
CA SER A 27 8.39 14.45 14.67
C SER A 27 7.58 15.45 15.52
N ARG A 28 6.91 16.43 14.89
CA ARG A 28 6.11 17.47 15.54
C ARG A 28 6.89 18.37 16.51
N LEU A 29 8.22 18.38 16.42
CA LEU A 29 9.06 19.32 17.17
C LEU A 29 8.86 20.73 16.62
N GLU A 30 8.56 21.69 17.51
CA GLU A 30 8.26 23.08 17.16
C GLU A 30 9.30 23.70 16.22
N ALA A 31 10.60 23.51 16.53
CA ALA A 31 11.69 24.04 15.71
C ALA A 31 11.68 23.49 14.27
N ARG A 32 11.33 22.22 14.06
CA ARG A 32 11.29 21.59 12.73
C ARG A 32 10.03 21.97 11.94
N VAL A 33 8.90 22.11 12.64
CA VAL A 33 7.67 22.65 12.04
C VAL A 33 7.88 24.10 11.61
N ALA A 34 8.52 24.92 12.46
CA ALA A 34 8.87 26.30 12.11
C ALA A 34 9.83 26.39 10.91
N ALA A 35 10.77 25.45 10.79
CA ALA A 35 11.67 25.37 9.64
C ALA A 35 10.90 25.03 8.34
N LEU A 36 10.00 24.05 8.37
CA LEU A 36 9.15 23.65 7.24
C LEU A 36 8.31 24.83 6.72
N TYR A 37 7.75 25.64 7.62
CA TYR A 37 6.90 26.79 7.28
C TYR A 37 7.65 28.13 7.25
N SER A 38 8.99 28.09 7.23
CA SER A 38 9.81 29.29 7.12
C SER A 38 9.58 30.01 5.78
N PRO A 39 9.73 31.34 5.70
CA PRO A 39 9.57 32.08 4.43
C PRO A 39 10.46 31.55 3.30
N ALA A 40 11.68 31.11 3.64
CA ALA A 40 12.62 30.53 2.69
C ALA A 40 12.09 29.18 2.15
N GLN A 41 11.64 28.29 3.03
CA GLN A 41 11.12 26.99 2.62
C GLN A 41 9.83 27.10 1.81
N ARG A 42 8.94 28.03 2.17
CA ARG A 42 7.73 28.32 1.38
C ARG A 42 8.08 28.80 -0.03
N THR A 43 9.03 29.71 -0.15
CA THR A 43 9.49 30.20 -1.46
C THR A 43 10.00 29.05 -2.34
N ILE A 44 10.74 28.10 -1.76
CA ILE A 44 11.22 26.91 -2.47
C ILE A 44 10.03 26.02 -2.89
N ALA A 45 9.13 25.71 -1.96
CA ALA A 45 7.98 24.86 -2.21
C ALA A 45 7.02 25.47 -3.26
N ASP A 46 6.83 26.78 -3.26
CA ASP A 46 5.99 27.50 -4.22
C ASP A 46 6.65 27.59 -5.61
N SER A 47 7.99 27.55 -5.68
CA SER A 47 8.74 27.62 -6.94
C SER A 47 8.88 26.27 -7.64
N ILE A 48 8.70 25.17 -6.92
CA ILE A 48 8.91 23.80 -7.42
C ILE A 48 7.58 23.06 -7.41
N ASP A 49 6.99 22.90 -8.60
CA ASP A 49 5.85 22.01 -8.78
C ASP A 49 6.31 20.53 -8.77
N LEU A 50 6.39 19.98 -7.57
CA LEU A 50 6.81 18.59 -7.37
C LEU A 50 5.82 17.59 -7.99
N GLU A 51 4.53 17.92 -8.08
CA GLU A 51 3.53 17.04 -8.68
C GLU A 51 3.79 16.89 -10.19
N SER A 52 4.07 18.00 -10.87
CA SER A 52 4.48 17.97 -12.29
C SER A 52 5.78 17.18 -12.50
N CYS A 53 6.77 17.30 -11.60
CA CYS A 53 8.00 16.51 -11.67
C CYS A 53 7.72 15.00 -11.53
N LEU A 54 6.87 14.60 -10.57
CA LEU A 54 6.48 13.20 -10.39
C LEU A 54 5.62 12.69 -11.56
N GLN A 55 4.77 13.53 -12.14
CA GLN A 55 3.98 13.17 -13.32
C GLN A 55 4.88 12.92 -14.55
N LEU A 56 5.92 13.74 -14.74
CA LEU A 56 6.95 13.50 -15.75
C LEU A 56 7.67 12.17 -15.50
N LEU A 57 8.07 11.92 -14.25
CA LEU A 57 8.73 10.69 -13.85
C LEU A 57 7.85 9.45 -14.12
N TYR A 58 6.53 9.55 -13.86
CA TYR A 58 5.55 8.52 -14.19
C TYR A 58 5.41 8.30 -15.70
N LEU A 59 5.39 9.37 -16.50
CA LEU A 59 5.36 9.27 -17.96
C LEU A 59 6.60 8.52 -18.49
N VAL A 60 7.79 8.85 -17.99
CA VAL A 60 9.02 8.14 -18.33
C VAL A 60 8.92 6.67 -17.92
N ALA A 61 8.51 6.38 -16.68
CA ALA A 61 8.37 5.01 -16.19
C ALA A 61 7.42 4.16 -17.05
N THR A 62 6.24 4.69 -17.39
CA THR A 62 5.27 3.99 -18.25
C THR A 62 5.73 3.84 -19.69
N SER A 63 6.52 4.79 -20.21
CA SER A 63 7.16 4.65 -21.52
C SER A 63 8.20 3.52 -21.53
N CYS A 64 8.94 3.33 -20.43
CA CYS A 64 9.86 2.20 -20.27
C CYS A 64 9.12 0.86 -20.25
N VAL A 65 7.98 0.77 -19.55
CA VAL A 65 7.14 -0.45 -19.52
C VAL A 65 6.60 -0.80 -20.90
N SER A 66 6.24 0.23 -21.69
CA SER A 66 5.70 0.03 -23.05
C SER A 66 6.77 -0.33 -24.08
N SER A 67 8.05 -0.25 -23.72
CA SER A 67 9.14 -0.68 -24.58
C SER A 67 9.17 -2.19 -24.69
N SER A 68 9.45 -2.72 -25.87
CA SER A 68 9.64 -4.16 -26.08
C SER A 68 10.94 -4.69 -25.46
N LEU A 69 11.81 -3.81 -24.95
CA LEU A 69 13.08 -4.15 -24.33
C LEU A 69 12.93 -4.01 -22.80
N GLU A 70 13.47 -4.95 -22.04
CA GLU A 70 13.44 -4.90 -20.57
C GLU A 70 14.48 -3.91 -19.99
N GLU A 71 15.53 -3.62 -20.75
CA GLU A 71 16.67 -2.80 -20.32
C GLU A 71 16.29 -1.37 -19.87
N PRO A 72 15.42 -0.61 -20.57
CA PRO A 72 15.08 0.76 -20.19
C PRO A 72 14.38 0.84 -18.82
N LEU A 73 13.52 -0.12 -18.49
CA LEU A 73 12.83 -0.17 -17.20
C LEU A 73 13.81 -0.50 -16.07
N ALA A 74 14.70 -1.47 -16.29
CA ALA A 74 15.74 -1.80 -15.34
C ALA A 74 16.69 -0.62 -15.10
N ARG A 75 17.06 0.14 -16.15
CA ARG A 75 17.87 1.36 -16.03
C ARG A 75 17.15 2.45 -15.24
N PHE A 76 15.87 2.67 -15.50
CA PHE A 76 15.05 3.62 -14.75
C PHE A 76 15.07 3.32 -13.25
N TRP A 77 14.79 2.08 -12.86
CA TRP A 77 14.74 1.68 -11.45
C TRP A 77 16.11 1.58 -10.79
N ARG A 78 17.18 1.39 -11.56
CA ARG A 78 18.56 1.50 -11.09
C ARG A 78 18.95 2.94 -10.77
N ALA A 79 18.47 3.90 -11.56
CA ALA A 79 18.72 5.33 -11.32
C ALA A 79 17.90 5.88 -10.14
N MET A 80 16.81 5.21 -9.74
CA MET A 80 15.95 5.61 -8.64
C MET A 80 16.53 5.20 -7.28
N PRO A 81 16.75 6.12 -6.33
CA PRO A 81 17.18 5.76 -4.98
C PRO A 81 15.97 5.35 -4.11
N HIS A 82 16.09 4.21 -3.42
CA HIS A 82 15.01 3.70 -2.55
C HIS A 82 14.57 4.67 -1.45
N LYS A 83 15.49 5.49 -0.91
CA LYS A 83 15.18 6.46 0.14
C LYS A 83 14.09 7.46 -0.27
N TYR A 84 14.05 7.87 -1.55
CA TYR A 84 13.06 8.83 -2.03
C TYR A 84 11.69 8.19 -2.24
N VAL A 85 11.63 6.91 -2.62
CA VAL A 85 10.38 6.14 -2.65
C VAL A 85 9.78 6.07 -1.25
N LEU A 86 10.58 5.70 -0.25
CA LEU A 86 10.10 5.61 1.14
C LEU A 86 9.72 6.99 1.72
N LEU A 87 10.48 8.03 1.37
CA LEU A 87 10.23 9.42 1.77
C LEU A 87 8.88 9.92 1.24
N LEU A 88 8.61 9.74 -0.06
CA LEU A 88 7.39 10.20 -0.73
C LEU A 88 6.15 9.41 -0.31
N LEU A 89 6.33 8.18 0.18
CA LEU A 89 5.27 7.34 0.74
C LEU A 89 5.08 7.50 2.25
N HIS A 90 5.73 8.49 2.87
CA HIS A 90 5.53 8.76 4.29
C HIS A 90 4.17 9.43 4.54
N ARG A 91 3.46 9.06 5.62
CA ARG A 91 2.09 9.51 5.94
C ARG A 91 1.85 11.01 6.07
N ASN A 92 2.92 11.79 6.22
CA ASN A 92 2.84 13.25 6.34
C ASN A 92 3.08 13.96 5.01
N GLN A 93 3.46 13.24 3.95
CA GLN A 93 3.59 13.83 2.62
C GLN A 93 2.23 14.19 2.03
N PRO A 94 2.17 15.16 1.11
CA PRO A 94 0.96 15.49 0.38
C PRO A 94 0.36 14.27 -0.34
N LEU A 95 -0.96 14.12 -0.23
CA LEU A 95 -1.68 12.96 -0.74
C LEU A 95 -1.51 12.77 -2.27
N ALA A 96 -1.44 13.86 -3.02
CA ALA A 96 -1.22 13.82 -4.48
C ALA A 96 0.16 13.22 -4.82
N GLN A 97 1.20 13.63 -4.09
CA GLN A 97 2.57 13.12 -4.27
C GLN A 97 2.66 11.63 -3.91
N MET A 98 2.00 11.21 -2.82
CA MET A 98 1.90 9.78 -2.46
C MET A 98 1.25 8.96 -3.57
N ASN A 99 0.13 9.44 -4.12
CA ASN A 99 -0.57 8.76 -5.22
C ASN A 99 0.29 8.65 -6.49
N LEU A 100 1.00 9.71 -6.86
CA LEU A 100 1.92 9.68 -7.99
C LEU A 100 3.07 8.70 -7.76
N MET A 101 3.66 8.68 -6.56
CA MET A 101 4.69 7.71 -6.23
C MET A 101 4.17 6.26 -6.26
N LEU A 102 2.95 5.99 -5.78
CA LEU A 102 2.35 4.67 -5.91
C LEU A 102 2.16 4.25 -7.38
N ARG A 103 1.73 5.18 -8.25
CA ARG A 103 1.61 4.94 -9.69
C ARG A 103 2.95 4.63 -10.35
N ILE A 104 3.99 5.38 -9.99
CA ILE A 104 5.34 5.10 -10.46
C ILE A 104 5.77 3.72 -9.96
N LEU A 105 5.63 3.44 -8.66
CA LEU A 105 6.03 2.16 -8.06
C LEU A 105 5.27 0.95 -8.65
N ALA A 106 4.05 1.12 -9.14
CA ALA A 106 3.33 0.05 -9.84
C ALA A 106 4.07 -0.47 -11.09
N THR A 107 5.00 0.30 -11.67
CA THR A 107 5.83 -0.14 -12.81
C THR A 107 7.09 -0.90 -12.40
N SER A 108 7.31 -1.13 -11.11
CA SER A 108 8.55 -1.72 -10.59
C SER A 108 8.50 -3.22 -10.35
N ALA A 109 7.49 -3.92 -10.86
CA ALA A 109 7.38 -5.38 -10.76
C ALA A 109 8.25 -6.02 -11.85
N MET A 110 9.52 -6.30 -11.53
CA MET A 110 10.46 -6.94 -12.45
C MET A 110 10.57 -8.46 -12.13
N PRO A 111 11.04 -9.29 -13.08
CA PRO A 111 11.08 -10.75 -12.89
C PRO A 111 11.86 -11.24 -11.65
N ASN A 112 12.87 -10.48 -11.22
CA ASN A 112 13.79 -10.85 -10.15
C ASN A 112 13.99 -9.75 -9.10
N SER A 113 13.23 -8.66 -9.15
CA SER A 113 13.35 -7.55 -8.21
C SER A 113 12.06 -6.75 -8.10
N LEU A 114 11.82 -6.17 -6.93
CA LEU A 114 10.72 -5.24 -6.69
C LEU A 114 11.27 -3.86 -6.33
N GLY A 115 10.75 -2.82 -6.99
CA GLY A 115 11.08 -1.45 -6.64
C GLY A 115 12.44 -1.02 -7.18
N PRO A 116 13.03 0.01 -6.55
CA PRO A 116 14.35 0.51 -6.91
C PRO A 116 15.46 -0.53 -6.73
N THR A 117 16.40 -0.57 -7.68
CA THR A 117 17.53 -1.51 -7.72
C THR A 117 18.90 -0.82 -7.60
N GLY A 118 18.93 0.51 -7.53
CA GLY A 118 20.16 1.28 -7.37
C GLY A 118 20.76 1.10 -5.98
N ILE A 119 21.72 0.18 -5.85
CA ILE A 119 22.49 -0.05 -4.63
C ILE A 119 23.98 -0.08 -4.98
N HIS A 120 24.77 0.79 -4.35
CA HIS A 120 26.23 0.74 -4.37
C HIS A 120 26.71 0.04 -3.08
N ALA A 121 26.73 -1.29 -3.06
CA ALA A 121 27.15 -2.03 -1.87
C ALA A 121 27.88 -3.34 -2.20
N ARG A 122 28.53 -3.93 -1.19
CA ARG A 122 29.44 -5.08 -1.33
C ARG A 122 28.70 -6.42 -1.52
N ASP A 123 27.41 -6.49 -1.18
CA ASP A 123 26.53 -7.66 -1.36
C ASP A 123 25.18 -7.22 -1.95
N GLU A 124 25.13 -7.16 -3.29
CA GLU A 124 23.99 -6.62 -4.04
C GLU A 124 22.67 -7.37 -3.77
N ALA A 125 22.73 -8.67 -3.47
CA ALA A 125 21.53 -9.49 -3.30
C ALA A 125 20.87 -9.31 -1.92
N GLN A 126 21.68 -9.28 -0.85
CA GLN A 126 21.15 -9.09 0.50
C GLN A 126 20.56 -7.68 0.67
N ASP A 127 21.22 -6.68 0.10
CA ASP A 127 20.76 -5.30 0.18
C ASP A 127 19.48 -5.09 -0.64
N GLN A 128 19.36 -5.74 -1.81
CA GLN A 128 18.11 -5.71 -2.58
C GLN A 128 16.95 -6.31 -1.79
N ALA A 129 17.15 -7.46 -1.14
CA ALA A 129 16.12 -8.08 -0.32
C ALA A 129 15.67 -7.15 0.84
N ALA A 130 16.61 -6.41 1.45
CA ALA A 130 16.29 -5.44 2.49
C ALA A 130 15.48 -4.25 1.95
N VAL A 131 15.83 -3.73 0.76
CA VAL A 131 15.07 -2.66 0.08
C VAL A 131 13.65 -3.12 -0.23
N GLU A 132 13.47 -4.31 -0.80
CA GLU A 132 12.15 -4.86 -1.09
C GLU A 132 11.30 -5.01 0.17
N ALA A 133 11.89 -5.54 1.25
CA ALA A 133 11.21 -5.66 2.53
C ALA A 133 10.79 -4.29 3.09
N ALA A 134 11.64 -3.27 2.95
CA ALA A 134 11.32 -1.91 3.36
C ALA A 134 10.14 -1.33 2.55
N VAL A 135 10.12 -1.55 1.23
CA VAL A 135 9.04 -1.12 0.34
C VAL A 135 7.73 -1.84 0.69
N ILE A 136 7.73 -3.17 0.81
CA ILE A 136 6.55 -3.96 1.19
C ILE A 136 6.03 -3.53 2.56
N SER A 137 6.92 -3.35 3.53
CA SER A 137 6.55 -2.89 4.87
C SER A 137 5.93 -1.49 4.83
N ARG A 138 6.49 -0.57 4.05
CA ARG A 138 5.97 0.79 3.88
C ARG A 138 4.59 0.79 3.22
N LEU A 139 4.40 0.03 2.14
CA LEU A 139 3.10 -0.13 1.47
C LEU A 139 2.04 -0.69 2.42
N THR A 140 2.33 -1.82 3.08
CA THR A 140 1.37 -2.47 3.98
C THR A 140 1.04 -1.62 5.21
N ASN A 141 1.96 -0.78 5.70
CA ASN A 141 1.66 0.19 6.76
C ASN A 141 0.69 1.29 6.32
N LEU A 142 0.73 1.73 5.05
CA LEU A 142 -0.20 2.77 4.54
C LEU A 142 -1.67 2.34 4.57
N LEU A 143 -1.94 1.03 4.58
CA LEU A 143 -3.31 0.50 4.70
C LEU A 143 -3.95 0.83 6.06
N GLY A 144 -3.14 0.92 7.12
CA GLY A 144 -3.61 1.16 8.49
C GLY A 144 -3.25 2.53 9.07
N GLU A 145 -2.36 3.29 8.43
CA GLU A 145 -1.94 4.59 8.93
C GLU A 145 -3.00 5.69 8.73
N ALA A 146 -3.00 6.64 9.67
CA ALA A 146 -3.68 7.92 9.52
C ALA A 146 -2.81 8.87 8.68
N ILE A 147 -3.33 9.27 7.53
CA ILE A 147 -2.67 10.23 6.63
C ILE A 147 -3.03 11.62 7.11
N GLU A 148 -2.03 12.33 7.63
CA GLU A 148 -2.23 13.62 8.28
C GLU A 148 -1.12 14.58 7.86
N PRO A 149 -1.44 15.65 7.14
CA PRO A 149 -0.48 16.68 6.82
C PRO A 149 0.07 17.32 8.08
N ILE A 150 1.18 18.04 7.93
CA ILE A 150 1.67 18.86 9.02
C ILE A 150 0.80 20.12 9.12
N PRO A 151 0.25 20.48 10.29
CA PRO A 151 -0.47 21.74 10.44
C PRO A 151 0.50 22.91 10.28
N ASP A 152 0.09 23.87 9.48
CA ASP A 152 0.76 25.15 9.36
C ASP A 152 0.37 26.03 10.57
N PRO A 153 1.33 26.46 11.41
CA PRO A 153 1.04 27.24 12.61
C PRO A 153 0.49 28.64 12.31
N GLN A 154 0.61 29.12 11.07
CA GLN A 154 0.11 30.43 10.64
C GLN A 154 -1.30 30.37 10.05
N LEU A 155 -1.80 29.18 9.76
CA LEU A 155 -3.13 28.96 9.20
C LEU A 155 -4.10 28.44 10.28
N PRO A 156 -5.42 28.68 10.13
CA PRO A 156 -6.40 28.00 10.96
C PRO A 156 -6.22 26.48 10.88
N SER A 157 -6.61 25.78 11.94
CA SER A 157 -6.45 24.32 12.03
C SER A 157 -6.94 23.65 10.74
N PRO A 158 -6.10 22.82 10.10
CA PRO A 158 -6.43 22.25 8.80
C PRO A 158 -7.69 21.39 8.91
N GLU A 159 -8.57 21.49 7.91
CA GLU A 159 -9.68 20.57 7.79
C GLU A 159 -9.14 19.13 7.64
N PRO A 160 -9.77 18.14 8.30
CA PRO A 160 -9.37 16.76 8.15
C PRO A 160 -9.53 16.34 6.69
N ILE A 161 -8.57 15.57 6.17
CA ILE A 161 -8.66 15.02 4.81
C ILE A 161 -9.94 14.21 4.69
N ALA A 162 -10.71 14.47 3.64
CA ALA A 162 -11.92 13.72 3.35
C ALA A 162 -11.62 12.21 3.24
N GLU A 163 -12.57 11.38 3.69
CA GLU A 163 -12.38 9.92 3.76
C GLU A 163 -12.17 9.29 2.36
N GLY A 164 -12.88 9.78 1.34
CA GLY A 164 -12.85 9.20 -0.02
C GLY A 164 -11.45 9.16 -0.64
N PRO A 165 -10.69 10.28 -0.67
CA PRO A 165 -9.31 10.28 -1.11
C PRO A 165 -8.40 9.27 -0.38
N ILE A 166 -8.62 9.02 0.92
CA ILE A 166 -7.85 8.04 1.69
C ILE A 166 -8.18 6.61 1.23
N TRP A 167 -9.46 6.28 1.04
CA TRP A 167 -9.84 4.97 0.48
C TRP A 167 -9.24 4.73 -0.90
N LYS A 168 -9.26 5.74 -1.76
CA LYS A 168 -8.63 5.67 -3.09
C LYS A 168 -7.12 5.45 -3.01
N LEU A 169 -6.42 6.12 -2.08
CA LEU A 169 -5.00 5.89 -1.86
C LEU A 169 -4.74 4.43 -1.45
N ARG A 170 -5.53 3.88 -0.53
CA ARG A 170 -5.37 2.50 -0.05
C ARG A 170 -5.67 1.47 -1.14
N LEU A 171 -6.68 1.72 -1.99
CA LEU A 171 -6.88 0.93 -3.21
C LEU A 171 -5.65 0.97 -4.13
N ARG A 172 -5.00 2.13 -4.29
CA ARG A 172 -3.76 2.23 -5.07
C ARG A 172 -2.60 1.46 -4.44
N VAL A 173 -2.52 1.39 -3.12
CA VAL A 173 -1.56 0.52 -2.43
C VAL A 173 -1.83 -0.96 -2.77
N LEU A 174 -3.09 -1.39 -2.73
CA LEU A 174 -3.47 -2.75 -3.13
C LEU A 174 -3.13 -3.02 -4.60
N ASP A 175 -3.41 -2.08 -5.51
CA ASP A 175 -3.03 -2.20 -6.92
C ASP A 175 -1.53 -2.49 -7.09
N VAL A 176 -0.66 -1.75 -6.36
CA VAL A 176 0.79 -1.95 -6.40
C VAL A 176 1.17 -3.34 -5.87
N LEU A 177 0.61 -3.76 -4.74
CA LEU A 177 0.87 -5.08 -4.16
C LEU A 177 0.39 -6.21 -5.09
N THR A 178 -0.74 -6.03 -5.77
CA THR A 178 -1.23 -6.96 -6.80
C THR A 178 -0.28 -7.01 -7.99
N GLN A 179 0.23 -5.88 -8.49
CA GLN A 179 1.24 -5.90 -9.56
C GLN A 179 2.51 -6.65 -9.13
N PHE A 180 2.94 -6.47 -7.87
CA PHE A 180 4.10 -7.20 -7.34
C PHE A 180 3.84 -8.71 -7.28
N SER A 181 2.63 -9.13 -6.86
CA SER A 181 2.28 -10.54 -6.77
C SER A 181 2.17 -11.24 -8.13
N MET A 182 2.02 -10.51 -9.24
CA MET A 182 1.95 -11.13 -10.58
C MET A 182 3.26 -11.80 -11.00
N THR A 183 4.40 -11.44 -10.40
CA THR A 183 5.69 -12.08 -10.65
C THR A 183 5.94 -13.21 -9.63
N ALA A 184 6.60 -14.29 -10.05
CA ALA A 184 6.95 -15.39 -9.14
C ALA A 184 7.85 -14.89 -7.98
N HIS A 185 8.84 -14.05 -8.29
CA HIS A 185 9.69 -13.40 -7.28
C HIS A 185 8.86 -12.56 -6.31
N GLY A 186 8.05 -11.63 -6.82
CA GLY A 186 7.29 -10.73 -5.95
C GLY A 186 6.25 -11.44 -5.10
N CYS A 187 5.56 -12.45 -5.65
CA CYS A 187 4.65 -13.30 -4.87
C CYS A 187 5.40 -14.01 -3.73
N ALA A 188 6.56 -14.61 -4.02
CA ALA A 188 7.38 -15.25 -3.00
C ALA A 188 7.87 -14.27 -1.93
N ARG A 189 8.23 -13.04 -2.30
CA ARG A 189 8.64 -11.97 -1.35
C ARG A 189 7.48 -11.54 -0.46
N LEU A 190 6.29 -11.33 -1.01
CA LEU A 190 5.08 -10.98 -0.25
C LEU A 190 4.68 -12.11 0.73
N ALA A 191 4.72 -13.36 0.28
CA ALA A 191 4.44 -14.52 1.12
C ALA A 191 5.50 -14.72 2.24
N SER A 192 6.75 -14.41 1.93
CA SER A 192 7.87 -14.55 2.88
C SER A 192 7.91 -13.44 3.93
N ASP A 193 7.40 -12.24 3.61
CA ASP A 193 7.33 -11.13 4.57
C ASP A 193 6.52 -11.53 5.82
N HIS A 194 7.03 -11.15 7.01
CA HIS A 194 6.44 -11.60 8.27
C HIS A 194 5.10 -10.92 8.57
N TYR A 195 4.94 -9.67 8.14
CA TYR A 195 3.81 -8.82 8.53
C TYR A 195 2.81 -8.58 7.40
N CYS A 196 3.18 -8.88 6.14
CA CYS A 196 2.37 -8.56 4.97
C CYS A 196 0.95 -9.13 5.07
N ILE A 197 0.81 -10.45 5.22
CA ILE A 197 -0.51 -11.09 5.29
C ILE A 197 -1.28 -10.63 6.53
N GLY A 198 -0.64 -10.56 7.70
CA GLY A 198 -1.31 -10.09 8.92
C GLY A 198 -1.82 -8.65 8.81
N ARG A 199 -1.09 -7.76 8.14
CA ARG A 199 -1.53 -6.38 7.89
C ARG A 199 -2.65 -6.30 6.85
N LEU A 200 -2.62 -7.14 5.81
CA LEU A 200 -3.72 -7.26 4.84
C LEU A 200 -5.01 -7.73 5.52
N VAL A 201 -4.92 -8.76 6.37
CA VAL A 201 -6.07 -9.26 7.14
C VAL A 201 -6.60 -8.19 8.10
N LYS A 202 -5.72 -7.49 8.82
CA LYS A 202 -6.14 -6.36 9.67
C LYS A 202 -6.80 -5.24 8.87
N TYR A 203 -6.33 -4.97 7.66
CA TYR A 203 -6.96 -4.01 6.77
C TYR A 203 -8.32 -4.49 6.26
N LEU A 204 -8.46 -5.76 5.93
CA LEU A 204 -9.72 -6.38 5.53
C LEU A 204 -10.77 -6.26 6.64
N ASP A 205 -10.38 -6.55 7.88
CA ASP A 205 -11.23 -6.39 9.07
C ASP A 205 -11.69 -4.93 9.23
N HIS A 206 -10.77 -3.98 9.08
CA HIS A 206 -11.10 -2.56 9.07
C HIS A 206 -12.09 -2.18 7.96
N CYS A 207 -11.93 -2.72 6.73
CA CYS A 207 -12.84 -2.46 5.62
C CYS A 207 -14.25 -2.94 5.94
N VAL A 208 -14.40 -4.19 6.38
CA VAL A 208 -15.69 -4.76 6.76
C VAL A 208 -16.31 -3.97 7.92
N ALA A 209 -15.57 -3.76 9.01
CA ALA A 209 -16.05 -2.95 10.14
C ALA A 209 -16.50 -1.54 9.73
N SER A 210 -15.82 -0.92 8.76
CA SER A 210 -16.17 0.42 8.27
C SER A 210 -17.46 0.49 7.44
N LEU A 211 -17.91 -0.63 6.85
CA LEU A 211 -19.23 -0.72 6.21
C LEU A 211 -20.34 -0.67 7.25
N TYR A 212 -20.14 -1.38 8.37
CA TYR A 212 -21.10 -1.46 9.47
C TYR A 212 -21.11 -0.21 10.36
N ALA A 213 -19.96 0.43 10.56
CA ALA A 213 -19.85 1.61 11.41
C ALA A 213 -20.55 2.85 10.82
N ARG A 214 -20.57 2.96 9.48
CA ARG A 214 -21.26 4.04 8.77
C ARG A 214 -22.02 3.47 7.56
N PRO A 215 -23.23 2.90 7.80
CA PRO A 215 -24.09 2.40 6.74
C PRO A 215 -24.35 3.43 5.65
N LEU A 216 -24.35 2.99 4.38
CA LEU A 216 -24.67 3.82 3.22
C LEU A 216 -23.75 5.05 3.05
N SER A 217 -22.51 4.98 3.54
CA SER A 217 -21.52 6.04 3.34
C SER A 217 -21.22 6.26 1.85
N PRO A 218 -20.91 7.49 1.42
CA PRO A 218 -20.56 7.76 0.01
C PRO A 218 -19.28 7.02 -0.45
N THR A 219 -18.50 6.51 0.50
CA THR A 219 -17.27 5.72 0.30
C THR A 219 -17.52 4.21 0.25
N GLN A 220 -18.78 3.75 0.31
CA GLN A 220 -19.14 2.33 0.34
C GLN A 220 -18.54 1.56 -0.84
N ARG A 221 -18.61 2.11 -2.06
CA ARG A 221 -18.02 1.48 -3.25
C ARG A 221 -16.51 1.26 -3.09
N ASP A 222 -15.79 2.24 -2.55
CA ASP A 222 -14.34 2.14 -2.37
C ASP A 222 -13.97 1.14 -1.25
N LYS A 223 -14.80 1.04 -0.20
CA LYS A 223 -14.68 0.03 0.87
C LYS A 223 -14.89 -1.37 0.35
N VAL A 224 -15.95 -1.61 -0.42
CA VAL A 224 -16.24 -2.92 -1.04
C VAL A 224 -15.15 -3.31 -2.04
N ALA A 225 -14.69 -2.36 -2.88
CA ALA A 225 -13.55 -2.60 -3.76
C ALA A 225 -12.29 -2.98 -2.97
N SER A 226 -12.07 -2.36 -1.80
CA SER A 226 -10.94 -2.69 -0.91
C SER A 226 -11.07 -4.10 -0.34
N ILE A 227 -12.29 -4.54 0.04
CA ILE A 227 -12.55 -5.91 0.49
C ILE A 227 -12.21 -6.90 -0.61
N ASN A 228 -12.77 -6.71 -1.81
CA ASN A 228 -12.55 -7.61 -2.94
C ASN A 228 -11.06 -7.71 -3.31
N ALA A 229 -10.38 -6.57 -3.44
CA ALA A 229 -8.95 -6.54 -3.81
C ALA A 229 -8.06 -7.15 -2.72
N THR A 230 -8.33 -6.86 -1.44
CA THR A 230 -7.55 -7.40 -0.32
C THR A 230 -7.74 -8.91 -0.20
N MET A 231 -8.98 -9.41 -0.29
CA MET A 231 -9.26 -10.85 -0.17
C MET A 231 -8.61 -11.64 -1.31
N LYS A 232 -8.72 -11.17 -2.55
CA LYS A 232 -8.06 -11.77 -3.72
C LYS A 232 -6.54 -11.83 -3.55
N LEU A 233 -5.94 -10.75 -3.04
CA LEU A 233 -4.50 -10.69 -2.80
C LEU A 233 -4.06 -11.64 -1.67
N VAL A 234 -4.81 -11.68 -0.55
CA VAL A 234 -4.54 -12.60 0.57
C VAL A 234 -4.62 -14.05 0.11
N HIS A 235 -5.69 -14.41 -0.60
CA HIS A 235 -5.87 -15.74 -1.18
C HIS A 235 -4.70 -16.10 -2.09
N TYR A 236 -4.45 -15.27 -3.11
CA TYR A 236 -3.41 -15.54 -4.10
C TYR A 236 -2.01 -15.70 -3.47
N VAL A 237 -1.61 -14.80 -2.56
CA VAL A 237 -0.30 -14.86 -1.91
C VAL A 237 -0.19 -16.06 -0.96
N SER A 238 -1.30 -16.46 -0.32
CA SER A 238 -1.32 -17.60 0.60
C SER A 238 -1.27 -18.93 -0.14
N SER A 239 -2.04 -19.09 -1.22
CA SER A 239 -2.05 -20.31 -2.03
C SER A 239 -0.71 -20.57 -2.75
N ASN A 240 0.04 -19.51 -3.05
CA ASN A 240 1.37 -19.60 -3.67
C ASN A 240 2.52 -19.51 -2.65
N GLY A 241 2.21 -19.34 -1.36
CA GLY A 241 3.18 -19.24 -0.29
C GLY A 241 3.58 -20.60 0.27
N ALA A 242 4.85 -20.76 0.65
CA ALA A 242 5.33 -22.00 1.27
C ALA A 242 4.95 -22.13 2.76
N THR A 243 4.60 -21.03 3.41
CA THR A 243 4.30 -21.02 4.86
C THR A 243 2.79 -20.93 5.10
N PRO A 244 2.21 -21.80 5.96
CA PRO A 244 0.80 -21.71 6.33
C PRO A 244 0.43 -20.33 6.86
N ILE A 245 -0.74 -19.83 6.45
CA ILE A 245 -1.21 -18.49 6.79
C ILE A 245 -1.24 -18.26 8.31
N LYS A 246 -1.65 -19.27 9.10
CA LYS A 246 -1.69 -19.20 10.57
C LYS A 246 -0.39 -18.71 11.20
N ASN A 247 0.76 -19.11 10.65
CA ASN A 247 2.07 -18.72 11.19
C ASN A 247 2.39 -17.23 10.99
N LYS A 248 1.65 -16.56 10.10
CA LYS A 248 1.77 -15.14 9.76
C LYS A 248 0.73 -14.26 10.45
N LEU A 249 -0.18 -14.85 11.24
CA LEU A 249 -1.29 -14.15 11.88
C LEU A 249 -1.03 -13.77 13.34
N LYS A 250 0.22 -13.85 13.82
CA LYS A 250 0.58 -13.54 15.21
C LYS A 250 0.07 -12.16 15.63
N GLY A 251 -0.89 -12.12 16.55
CA GLY A 251 -1.51 -10.90 17.08
C GLY A 251 -2.66 -10.33 16.26
N VAL A 252 -3.13 -11.03 15.22
CA VAL A 252 -4.30 -10.68 14.40
C VAL A 252 -5.24 -11.87 14.16
N GLU A 253 -5.09 -12.95 14.94
CA GLU A 253 -5.86 -14.20 14.80
C GLU A 253 -7.37 -13.96 14.97
N HIS A 254 -7.76 -13.13 15.94
CA HIS A 254 -9.17 -12.82 16.15
C HIS A 254 -9.76 -12.05 14.95
N ALA A 255 -9.05 -11.02 14.47
CA ALA A 255 -9.48 -10.26 13.29
C ALA A 255 -9.58 -11.14 12.05
N TYR A 256 -8.65 -12.10 11.89
CA TYR A 256 -8.69 -13.11 10.83
C TYR A 256 -9.98 -13.92 10.84
N HIS A 257 -10.31 -14.54 11.99
CA HIS A 257 -11.53 -15.35 12.09
C HIS A 257 -12.78 -14.51 11.88
N VAL A 258 -12.89 -13.36 12.56
CA VAL A 258 -14.07 -12.49 12.45
C VAL A 258 -14.31 -12.04 11.02
N VAL A 259 -13.27 -11.57 10.33
CA VAL A 259 -13.45 -10.99 9.00
C VAL A 259 -13.74 -12.06 7.96
N LEU A 260 -13.05 -13.19 8.00
CA LEU A 260 -13.29 -14.25 7.04
C LEU A 260 -14.68 -14.85 7.24
N THR A 261 -15.09 -15.14 8.48
CA THR A 261 -16.43 -15.66 8.76
C THR A 261 -17.52 -14.70 8.27
N ARG A 262 -17.35 -13.38 8.44
CA ARG A 262 -18.30 -12.40 7.91
C ARG A 262 -18.38 -12.40 6.38
N ILE A 263 -17.24 -12.50 5.70
CA ILE A 263 -17.21 -12.52 4.23
C ILE A 263 -17.83 -13.82 3.71
N THR A 264 -17.43 -14.95 4.29
CA THR A 264 -17.96 -16.30 4.02
C THR A 264 -19.49 -16.35 4.13
N PHE A 265 -20.08 -15.80 5.19
CA PHE A 265 -21.53 -15.77 5.38
C PHE A 265 -22.20 -14.48 4.91
N SER A 266 -21.58 -13.75 3.97
CA SER A 266 -22.14 -12.52 3.42
C SER A 266 -23.30 -12.81 2.46
N ASP A 267 -24.47 -12.25 2.76
CA ASP A 267 -25.63 -12.26 1.84
C ASP A 267 -25.48 -11.28 0.67
N ARG A 268 -24.45 -10.41 0.70
CA ARG A 268 -24.16 -9.37 -0.31
C ARG A 268 -25.30 -8.36 -0.50
N LEU A 269 -26.07 -8.11 0.55
CA LEU A 269 -27.19 -7.18 0.54
C LEU A 269 -26.81 -5.86 1.21
N VAL A 270 -27.34 -4.76 0.66
CA VAL A 270 -27.32 -3.39 1.21
C VAL A 270 -25.93 -2.86 1.55
N LEU A 271 -25.34 -3.29 2.68
CA LEU A 271 -24.01 -2.87 3.13
C LEU A 271 -22.90 -3.61 2.40
N GLU A 272 -23.15 -4.87 2.08
CA GLU A 272 -22.19 -5.79 1.46
C GLU A 272 -22.43 -5.92 -0.06
N GLU A 273 -23.31 -5.08 -0.60
CA GLU A 273 -23.57 -5.02 -2.04
C GLU A 273 -22.27 -4.73 -2.80
N GLY A 274 -21.95 -5.61 -3.75
CA GLY A 274 -20.74 -5.53 -4.57
C GLY A 274 -19.57 -6.39 -4.08
N ILE A 275 -19.68 -7.05 -2.91
CA ILE A 275 -18.77 -8.15 -2.58
C ILE A 275 -18.99 -9.25 -3.61
N GLU A 276 -17.91 -9.68 -4.27
CA GLU A 276 -17.98 -10.63 -5.37
C GLU A 276 -18.22 -12.06 -4.85
N SER A 277 -18.95 -12.91 -5.58
CA SER A 277 -19.13 -14.32 -5.17
C SER A 277 -17.80 -15.06 -5.05
N GLN A 278 -16.88 -14.82 -5.97
CA GLN A 278 -15.54 -15.40 -5.93
C GLN A 278 -14.77 -15.03 -4.64
N VAL A 279 -15.01 -13.83 -4.10
CA VAL A 279 -14.38 -13.37 -2.86
C VAL A 279 -14.93 -14.13 -1.65
N ILE A 280 -16.20 -14.51 -1.67
CA ILE A 280 -16.83 -15.38 -0.68
C ILE A 280 -16.22 -16.79 -0.77
N ASP A 281 -16.13 -17.35 -1.98
CA ASP A 281 -15.55 -18.68 -2.21
C ASP A 281 -14.09 -18.74 -1.72
N MET A 282 -13.28 -17.72 -2.04
CA MET A 282 -11.90 -17.60 -1.55
C MET A 282 -11.80 -17.51 -0.03
N ALA A 283 -12.75 -16.83 0.63
CA ALA A 283 -12.79 -16.74 2.09
C ALA A 283 -13.17 -18.08 2.73
N HIS A 284 -14.13 -18.80 2.13
CA HIS A 284 -14.47 -20.17 2.50
C HIS A 284 -13.25 -21.11 2.40
N GLU A 285 -12.57 -21.14 1.25
CA GLU A 285 -11.39 -21.99 1.05
C GLU A 285 -10.32 -21.74 2.11
N ILE A 286 -10.03 -20.47 2.41
CA ILE A 286 -9.04 -20.12 3.44
C ILE A 286 -9.51 -20.52 4.84
N LEU A 287 -10.80 -20.39 5.17
CA LEU A 287 -11.32 -20.85 6.46
C LEU A 287 -11.25 -22.37 6.58
N ASP A 288 -11.71 -23.11 5.57
CA ASP A 288 -11.77 -24.57 5.61
C ASP A 288 -10.38 -25.20 5.78
N GLU A 289 -9.36 -24.65 5.13
CA GLU A 289 -7.96 -25.09 5.28
C GLU A 289 -7.37 -24.76 6.66
N ASN A 290 -7.93 -23.78 7.37
CA ASN A 290 -7.32 -23.17 8.55
C ASN A 290 -8.23 -23.11 9.77
N VAL A 291 -9.35 -23.83 9.81
CA VAL A 291 -10.21 -23.91 10.99
C VAL A 291 -10.32 -25.38 11.41
N GLY A 292 -9.86 -25.68 12.63
CA GLY A 292 -10.03 -27.03 13.18
C GLY A 292 -11.50 -27.30 13.55
N PRO A 293 -11.90 -28.57 13.77
CA PRO A 293 -13.29 -28.92 14.10
C PRO A 293 -13.85 -28.14 15.30
N GLU A 294 -13.05 -27.98 16.37
CA GLU A 294 -13.43 -27.25 17.59
C GLU A 294 -13.55 -25.73 17.38
N GLU A 295 -12.70 -25.15 16.52
CA GLU A 295 -12.78 -23.73 16.14
C GLU A 295 -14.00 -23.46 15.26
N GLY A 296 -14.37 -24.43 14.41
CA GLY A 296 -15.56 -24.38 13.55
C GLY A 296 -16.85 -24.34 14.37
N GLU A 297 -16.98 -25.18 15.39
CA GLU A 297 -18.14 -25.18 16.29
C GLU A 297 -18.30 -23.84 17.02
N GLN A 298 -17.21 -23.23 17.49
CA GLN A 298 -17.24 -21.91 18.13
C GLN A 298 -17.68 -20.81 17.16
N LEU A 299 -17.27 -20.87 15.89
CA LEU A 299 -17.70 -19.91 14.88
C LEU A 299 -19.20 -20.03 14.58
N LEU A 300 -19.74 -21.25 14.54
CA LEU A 300 -21.18 -21.48 14.37
C LEU A 300 -22.02 -20.94 15.54
N GLU A 301 -21.50 -20.99 16.76
CA GLU A 301 -22.18 -20.42 17.94
C GLU A 301 -22.24 -18.88 17.90
N VAL A 302 -21.19 -18.22 17.40
CA VAL A 302 -21.13 -16.74 17.33
C VAL A 302 -21.84 -16.18 16.10
N PHE A 303 -21.95 -16.96 15.02
CA PHE A 303 -22.58 -16.54 13.75
C PHE A 303 -23.70 -17.53 13.35
N PRO A 304 -24.93 -17.39 13.89
CA PRO A 304 -26.02 -18.35 13.67
C PRO A 304 -26.48 -18.44 12.21
N SER A 305 -26.22 -17.42 11.40
CA SER A 305 -26.48 -17.40 9.96
C SER A 305 -25.68 -18.47 9.20
N ALA A 306 -24.56 -18.92 9.76
CA ALA A 306 -23.76 -20.01 9.21
C ALA A 306 -24.49 -21.36 9.14
N ASN A 307 -25.54 -21.55 9.96
CA ASN A 307 -26.36 -22.77 9.96
C ASN A 307 -27.44 -22.78 8.87
N SER A 308 -27.55 -21.73 8.05
CA SER A 308 -28.62 -21.56 7.05
C SER A 308 -28.15 -21.76 5.60
N ALA A 309 -26.90 -22.17 5.38
CA ALA A 309 -26.32 -22.50 4.07
C ALA A 309 -26.37 -24.00 3.79
#